data_AF-A0A183FA79-F1
#
_entry.id   AF-A0A183FA79-F1
#
_cell.length_a   1.000
_cell.length_b   1.000
_cell.length_c   1.000
_cell.angle_alpha   90.00
_cell.angle_beta   90.00
_cell.angle_gamma   90.00
#
_symmetry.space_group_name_H-M   'P 1'
#
loop_
_entity.id
_entity.type
_entity.pdbx_description
1 polymer ?
#
loop_
_entity_poly.entity_id
_entity_poly.type
_entity_poly.pdbx_seq_one_letter_code
_entity_poly.pdbx_strand_id
1 'polypeptide(L)'
;MHGPHRRSIFRGEFFYCAYSCIIQSLTYALSVSFVCFNFACAYRYGIWLVRRRICSPYTVFQVIEALNTASMSLIAFATYFPEYVRARLSAALLFRMLREQPKINSLSPLGKTTALQGALRFQQLFFSYPVSRKDMVLRGINIKIPAGKTVALVGPSGCGKSTTIQLIERFYDPVVGKVVSPIAACCSSVFVVNTTC
;
A
#
# COMPACT_ATOMS: atom_id res chain seq x y z
N MET A 1 -1.90 -34.52 23.96
CA MET A 1 -0.65 -35.16 23.50
C MET A 1 0.33 -34.10 23.01
N HIS A 2 1.32 -33.74 23.83
CA HIS A 2 2.36 -32.77 23.50
C HIS A 2 3.50 -33.49 22.74
N GLY A 3 3.59 -33.29 21.43
CA GLY A 3 4.54 -34.02 20.56
C GLY A 3 6.01 -33.59 20.70
N PRO A 4 6.97 -34.50 20.47
CA PRO A 4 8.42 -34.26 20.57
C PRO A 4 8.98 -33.23 19.58
N HIS A 5 8.22 -32.89 18.53
CA HIS A 5 8.62 -31.94 17.48
C HIS A 5 8.66 -30.47 17.93
N ARG A 6 7.94 -30.11 19.00
CA ARG A 6 8.00 -28.73 19.55
C ARG A 6 9.31 -28.50 20.32
N ARG A 7 9.86 -29.54 20.95
CA ARG A 7 11.13 -29.47 21.71
C ARG A 7 12.36 -29.32 20.80
N SER A 8 12.36 -29.90 19.60
CA SER A 8 13.47 -29.76 18.65
C SER A 8 13.53 -28.38 18.02
N ILE A 9 12.38 -27.79 17.67
CA ILE A 9 12.30 -26.40 17.16
C ILE A 9 12.75 -25.42 18.25
N PHE A 10 12.26 -25.55 19.49
CA PHE A 10 12.71 -24.72 20.61
C PHE A 10 14.22 -24.86 20.89
N ARG A 11 14.80 -26.05 20.72
CA ARG A 11 16.23 -26.28 20.92
C ARG A 11 17.08 -25.66 19.80
N GLY A 12 16.58 -25.64 18.57
CA GLY A 12 17.21 -24.96 17.42
C GLY A 12 17.17 -23.44 17.55
N GLU A 13 16.00 -22.87 17.87
CA GLU A 13 15.81 -21.44 18.14
C GLU A 13 16.67 -20.96 19.33
N PHE A 14 16.77 -21.77 20.39
CA PHE A 14 17.62 -21.45 21.55
C PHE A 14 19.11 -21.44 21.19
N PHE A 15 19.59 -22.41 20.38
CA PHE A 15 20.97 -22.45 19.91
C PHE A 15 21.29 -21.26 18.99
N TYR A 16 20.36 -20.89 18.12
CA TYR A 16 20.52 -19.75 17.20
C TYR A 16 20.55 -18.42 17.97
N CYS A 17 19.66 -18.25 18.96
CA CYS A 17 19.65 -17.08 19.83
C CYS A 17 20.93 -16.98 20.68
N ALA A 18 21.39 -18.10 21.27
CA ALA A 18 22.64 -18.16 22.02
C ALA A 18 23.85 -17.80 21.15
N TYR A 19 23.93 -18.34 19.94
CA TYR A 19 25.00 -18.04 18.98
C TYR A 19 24.97 -16.57 18.53
N SER A 20 23.79 -16.02 18.23
CA SER A 20 23.61 -14.61 17.89
C SER A 20 24.03 -13.67 19.03
N CYS A 21 23.71 -14.02 20.28
CA CYS A 21 24.09 -13.25 21.46
C CYS A 21 25.62 -13.24 21.67
N ILE A 22 26.28 -14.38 21.48
CA ILE A 22 27.75 -14.48 21.55
C ILE A 22 28.40 -13.62 20.46
N ILE A 23 27.89 -13.67 19.22
CA ILE A 23 28.42 -12.83 18.13
C ILE A 23 28.21 -11.34 18.42
N GLN A 24 27.02 -10.96 18.89
CA GLN A 24 26.70 -9.56 19.17
C GLN A 24 27.57 -9.00 20.30
N SER A 25 27.73 -9.76 21.39
CA SER A 25 28.58 -9.36 22.51
C SER A 25 30.05 -9.28 22.12
N LEU A 26 30.57 -10.22 21.34
CA LEU A 26 31.94 -10.19 20.82
C LEU A 26 32.17 -8.97 19.92
N THR A 27 31.23 -8.70 19.00
CA THR A 27 31.32 -7.55 18.09
C THR A 27 31.31 -6.23 18.86
N TYR A 28 30.45 -6.12 19.88
CA TYR A 28 30.40 -4.94 20.75
C TYR A 28 31.72 -4.77 21.52
N ALA A 29 32.23 -5.83 22.14
CA ALA A 29 33.48 -5.80 22.90
C ALA A 29 34.69 -5.38 22.02
N LEU A 30 34.78 -5.94 20.81
CA LEU A 30 35.82 -5.57 19.84
C LEU A 30 35.71 -4.10 19.42
N SER A 31 34.49 -3.62 19.16
CA SER A 31 34.27 -2.22 18.77
C SER A 31 34.69 -1.22 19.87
N VAL A 32 34.32 -1.47 21.13
CA VAL A 32 34.67 -0.61 22.26
C VAL A 32 36.17 -0.65 22.52
N SER A 33 36.78 -1.84 22.45
CA SER A 33 38.22 -2.02 22.64
C SER A 33 39.03 -1.28 21.56
N PHE A 34 38.56 -1.31 20.31
CA PHE A 34 39.18 -0.56 19.21
C PHE A 34 39.16 0.95 19.44
N VAL A 35 38.06 1.50 19.99
CA VAL A 35 37.96 2.92 20.34
C VAL A 35 38.99 3.28 21.42
N CYS A 36 39.09 2.50 22.50
CA CYS A 36 40.08 2.75 23.55
C CYS A 36 41.52 2.68 23.02
N PHE A 37 41.82 1.73 22.13
CA PHE A 37 43.13 1.61 21.49
C PHE A 37 43.43 2.82 20.59
N ASN A 38 42.45 3.29 19.82
CA ASN A 38 42.58 4.48 18.98
C ASN A 38 42.91 5.73 19.81
N PHE A 39 42.21 5.96 20.92
CA PHE A 39 42.53 7.04 21.85
C PHE A 39 43.94 6.92 22.42
N ALA A 40 44.36 5.72 22.84
CA ALA A 40 45.70 5.50 23.36
C ALA A 40 46.78 5.83 22.31
N CYS A 41 46.59 5.42 21.05
CA CYS A 41 47.49 5.76 19.95
C CYS A 41 47.52 7.27 19.66
N ALA A 42 46.36 7.92 19.62
CA ALA A 42 46.25 9.36 19.36
C ALA A 42 46.96 10.18 20.45
N TYR A 43 46.72 9.87 21.73
CA TYR A 43 47.41 10.53 22.85
C TYR A 43 48.91 10.21 22.89
N ARG A 44 49.31 8.98 22.56
CA ARG A 44 50.74 8.61 22.48
C ARG A 44 51.47 9.45 21.42
N TYR A 45 50.87 9.62 20.24
CA TYR A 45 51.40 10.48 19.19
C TYR A 45 51.37 11.96 19.59
N GLY A 46 50.29 12.40 20.24
CA GLY A 46 50.16 13.73 20.80
C GLY A 46 51.27 14.09 21.80
N ILE A 47 51.59 13.19 22.73
CA ILE A 47 52.70 13.37 23.70
C ILE A 47 54.04 13.47 22.97
N TRP A 48 54.23 12.70 21.89
CA TRP A 48 55.46 12.77 21.09
C TRP A 48 55.62 14.12 20.39
N LEU A 49 54.54 14.71 19.87
CA LEU A 49 54.51 16.07 19.30
C LEU A 49 54.85 17.15 20.33
N VAL A 50 54.30 17.03 21.54
CA VAL A 50 54.57 17.96 22.65
C VAL A 50 56.04 17.89 23.08
N ARG A 51 56.63 16.69 23.13
CA ARG A 51 58.07 16.51 23.45
C ARG A 51 59.00 17.21 22.46
N ARG A 52 58.61 17.28 21.18
CA ARG A 52 59.36 18.00 20.14
C ARG A 52 59.13 19.52 20.14
N ARG A 53 58.34 20.05 21.10
CA ARG A 53 57.93 21.46 21.21
C ARG A 53 57.24 22.03 19.96
N ILE A 54 56.60 21.17 19.16
CA ILE A 54 55.91 21.57 17.93
C ILE A 54 54.50 22.12 18.24
N CYS A 55 53.84 21.58 19.28
CA CYS A 55 52.48 21.96 19.66
C CYS A 55 52.33 22.09 21.17
N SER A 56 51.35 22.90 21.60
CA SER A 56 50.94 22.97 23.00
C SER A 56 50.10 21.75 23.38
N PRO A 57 50.13 21.30 24.66
CA PRO A 57 49.29 20.18 25.11
C PRO A 57 47.80 20.48 24.98
N TYR A 58 47.41 21.76 25.08
CA TYR A 58 46.02 22.21 24.92
C TYR A 58 45.51 21.97 23.50
N THR A 59 46.32 22.31 22.48
CA THR A 59 45.94 22.13 21.07
C THR A 59 45.70 20.66 20.73
N VAL A 60 46.53 19.75 21.26
CA VAL A 60 46.38 18.30 21.03
C VAL A 60 45.06 17.79 21.62
N PHE A 61 44.76 18.17 22.86
CA PHE A 61 43.50 17.78 23.52
C PHE A 61 42.28 18.34 22.77
N GLN A 62 42.34 19.62 22.38
CA GLN A 62 41.25 20.28 21.65
C GLN A 62 40.92 19.58 20.33
N VAL A 63 41.94 19.19 19.54
CA VAL A 63 41.73 18.52 18.24
C VAL A 63 41.10 17.14 18.43
N ILE A 64 41.56 16.37 19.41
CA ILE A 64 41.02 15.02 19.68
C ILE A 64 39.56 15.09 20.12
N GLU A 65 39.23 15.97 21.07
CA GLU A 65 37.85 16.13 21.55
C GLU A 65 36.92 16.71 20.47
N ALA A 66 37.40 17.64 19.64
CA ALA A 66 36.63 18.18 18.53
C ALA A 66 36.27 17.09 17.51
N LEU A 67 37.22 16.23 17.15
CA LEU A 67 37.00 15.10 16.25
C LEU A 67 36.04 14.07 16.84
N ASN A 68 36.15 13.78 18.14
CA ASN A 68 35.26 12.85 18.83
C ASN A 68 33.82 13.38 18.84
N THR A 69 33.64 14.66 19.17
CA THR A 69 32.31 15.31 19.16
C THR A 69 31.70 15.31 17.77
N ALA A 70 32.48 15.65 16.73
CA ALA A 70 32.00 15.62 15.34
C ALA A 70 31.58 14.20 14.90
N SER A 71 32.34 13.19 15.31
CA SER A 71 32.04 11.79 15.01
C SER A 71 30.71 11.34 15.64
N MET A 72 30.44 11.73 16.89
CA MET A 72 29.15 11.43 17.55
C MET A 72 27.97 12.07 16.82
N SER A 73 28.10 13.32 16.38
CA SER A 73 27.04 13.99 15.60
C SER A 73 26.75 13.28 14.27
N LEU A 74 27.80 12.80 13.59
CA LEU A 74 27.65 12.05 12.34
C LEU A 74 26.96 10.71 12.55
N ILE A 75 27.30 9.99 13.63
CA ILE A 75 26.63 8.73 14.00
C ILE A 75 25.15 9.00 14.29
N ALA A 76 24.85 10.04 15.08
CA ALA A 76 23.46 10.42 15.37
C ALA A 76 22.67 10.70 14.07
N PHE A 77 23.24 11.45 13.13
CA PHE A 77 22.63 11.66 11.81
C PHE A 77 22.41 10.34 11.04
N ALA A 78 23.41 9.47 11.02
CA ALA A 78 23.33 8.18 10.33
C ALA A 78 22.20 7.29 10.89
N THR A 79 21.91 7.36 12.20
CA THR A 79 20.80 6.61 12.80
C THR A 79 19.42 7.02 12.30
N TYR A 80 19.25 8.26 11.80
CA TYR A 80 17.97 8.73 11.24
C TYR A 80 17.79 8.44 9.74
N PHE A 81 18.84 7.96 9.07
CA PHE A 81 18.80 7.69 7.64
C PHE A 81 17.76 6.63 7.25
N PRO A 82 17.59 5.51 7.99
CA PRO A 82 16.56 4.52 7.69
C PRO A 82 15.14 5.10 7.77
N GLU A 83 14.86 5.95 8.75
CA GLU A 83 13.58 6.62 8.95
C GLU A 83 13.26 7.55 7.76
N TYR A 84 14.25 8.29 7.26
CA TYR A 84 14.11 9.10 6.05
C TYR A 84 13.72 8.25 4.83
N VAL A 85 14.39 7.10 4.63
CA VAL A 85 14.07 6.19 3.52
C VAL A 85 12.64 5.65 3.64
N ARG A 86 12.22 5.23 4.85
CA ARG A 86 10.84 4.76 5.10
C ARG A 86 9.82 5.86 4.81
N ALA A 87 10.07 7.09 5.28
CA ALA A 87 9.18 8.23 5.04
C ALA A 87 9.02 8.50 3.54
N ARG A 88 10.12 8.46 2.77
CA ARG A 88 10.10 8.66 1.32
C ARG A 88 9.29 7.59 0.59
N LEU A 89 9.40 6.32 1.00
CA LEU A 89 8.61 5.23 0.42
C LEU A 89 7.11 5.39 0.70
N SER A 90 6.74 5.71 1.94
CA SER A 90 5.35 5.98 2.31
C SER A 90 4.77 7.16 1.55
N ALA A 91 5.54 8.26 1.42
CA ALA A 91 5.13 9.41 0.63
C ALA A 91 4.93 9.05 -0.85
N ALA A 92 5.81 8.22 -1.43
CA ALA A 92 5.66 7.76 -2.82
C ALA A 92 4.36 6.97 -3.03
N LEU A 93 3.94 6.14 -2.08
CA LEU A 93 2.66 5.43 -2.12
C LEU A 93 1.48 6.38 -2.05
N LEU A 94 1.52 7.37 -1.15
CA LEU A 94 0.48 8.40 -1.05
C LEU A 94 0.34 9.19 -2.35
N PHE A 95 1.46 9.64 -2.92
CA PHE A 95 1.44 10.35 -4.20
C PHE A 95 0.96 9.47 -5.36
N ARG A 96 1.21 8.16 -5.31
CA ARG A 96 0.68 7.22 -6.31
C ARG A 96 -0.84 7.13 -6.24
N MET A 97 -1.41 7.00 -5.04
CA MET A 97 -2.87 6.97 -4.85
C MET A 97 -3.53 8.30 -5.26
N LEU A 98 -2.92 9.43 -4.90
CA LEU A 98 -3.45 10.76 -5.25
C LEU A 98 -3.44 11.04 -6.76
N ARG A 99 -2.49 10.47 -7.51
CA ARG A 99 -2.39 10.65 -8.97
C ARG A 99 -3.23 9.66 -9.76
N GLU A 100 -3.78 8.63 -9.12
CA GLU A 100 -4.60 7.64 -9.80
C GLU A 100 -5.90 8.28 -10.28
N GLN A 101 -6.10 8.32 -11.60
CA GLN A 101 -7.34 8.84 -12.19
C GLN A 101 -8.38 7.71 -12.28
N PRO A 102 -9.54 7.82 -11.61
CA PRO A 102 -10.59 6.81 -11.72
C PRO A 102 -11.19 6.84 -13.12
N LYS A 103 -11.54 5.65 -13.65
CA LYS A 103 -12.22 5.52 -14.95
C LYS A 103 -13.56 6.25 -15.00
N ILE A 104 -14.29 6.20 -13.89
CA ILE A 104 -15.57 6.86 -13.70
C ILE A 104 -15.33 8.03 -12.73
N ASN A 105 -15.27 9.24 -13.27
CA ASN A 105 -15.03 10.44 -12.49
C ASN A 105 -16.36 11.14 -12.15
N SER A 106 -16.85 10.93 -10.93
CA SER A 106 -18.09 11.53 -10.43
C SER A 106 -18.01 13.05 -10.22
N LEU A 107 -16.81 13.61 -10.10
CA LEU A 107 -16.57 15.05 -9.87
C LEU A 107 -16.38 15.83 -11.18
N SER A 108 -16.44 15.16 -12.33
CA SER A 108 -16.24 15.81 -13.64
C SER A 108 -17.43 16.71 -13.99
N PRO A 109 -17.21 18.00 -14.36
CA PRO A 109 -18.27 18.91 -14.78
C PRO A 109 -18.77 18.65 -16.22
N LEU A 110 -18.19 17.67 -16.93
CA LEU A 110 -18.53 17.35 -18.32
C LEU A 110 -19.90 16.64 -18.49
N GLY A 111 -20.55 16.27 -17.38
CA GLY A 111 -21.87 15.67 -17.40
C GLY A 111 -22.95 16.63 -17.92
N LYS A 112 -23.95 16.10 -18.63
CA LYS A 112 -25.13 16.86 -19.06
C LYS A 112 -26.32 16.51 -18.16
N THR A 113 -27.04 17.52 -17.69
CA THR A 113 -28.33 17.35 -17.02
C THR A 113 -29.44 17.27 -18.06
N THR A 114 -29.82 16.06 -18.44
CA THR A 114 -30.96 15.84 -19.36
C THR A 114 -32.25 15.58 -18.58
N ALA A 115 -33.39 16.06 -19.08
CA ALA A 115 -34.69 15.69 -18.54
C ALA A 115 -34.91 14.18 -18.66
N LEU A 116 -35.00 13.48 -17.53
CA LEU A 116 -35.19 12.03 -17.47
C LEU A 116 -36.68 11.71 -17.37
N GLN A 117 -37.22 10.97 -18.34
CA GLN A 117 -38.59 10.43 -18.28
C GLN A 117 -38.69 9.12 -17.48
N GLY A 118 -37.56 8.50 -17.13
CA GLY A 118 -37.52 7.26 -16.34
C GLY A 118 -37.63 5.96 -17.14
N ALA A 119 -37.58 5.99 -18.47
CA ALA A 119 -37.45 4.78 -19.29
C ALA A 119 -36.00 4.31 -19.36
N LEU A 120 -35.75 3.00 -19.25
CA LEU A 120 -34.42 2.39 -19.35
C LEU A 120 -34.43 1.20 -20.33
N ARG A 121 -33.36 1.05 -21.09
CA ARG A 121 -33.16 -0.07 -22.00
C ARG A 121 -31.74 -0.60 -21.92
N PHE A 122 -31.64 -1.91 -21.70
CA PHE A 122 -30.41 -2.68 -21.76
C PHE A 122 -30.29 -3.32 -23.15
N GLN A 123 -29.14 -3.14 -23.80
CA GLN A 123 -28.87 -3.68 -25.13
C GLN A 123 -27.66 -4.61 -25.06
N GLN A 124 -27.91 -5.92 -25.19
CA GLN A 124 -26.92 -7.00 -25.24
C GLN A 124 -25.81 -6.81 -24.22
N LEU A 125 -26.19 -6.73 -22.94
CA LEU A 125 -25.27 -6.33 -21.91
C LEU A 125 -24.44 -7.53 -21.43
N PHE A 126 -23.12 -7.44 -21.61
CA PHE A 126 -22.14 -8.39 -21.10
C PHE A 126 -21.29 -7.71 -20.03
N PHE A 127 -21.20 -8.34 -18.85
CA PHE A 127 -20.47 -7.77 -17.73
C PHE A 127 -19.75 -8.84 -16.90
N SER A 128 -18.57 -8.45 -16.43
CA SER A 128 -17.74 -9.21 -15.49
C SER A 128 -17.04 -8.23 -14.55
N TYR A 129 -16.94 -8.59 -13.27
CA TYR A 129 -16.27 -7.74 -12.29
C TYR A 129 -14.77 -7.66 -12.56
N PRO A 130 -14.13 -6.49 -12.35
CA PRO A 130 -12.70 -6.32 -12.61
C PRO A 130 -11.80 -7.32 -11.85
N VAL A 131 -12.25 -7.72 -10.65
CA VAL A 131 -11.55 -8.66 -9.75
C VAL A 131 -11.58 -10.11 -10.27
N SER A 132 -12.66 -10.52 -10.95
CA SER A 132 -12.79 -11.87 -11.55
C SER A 132 -13.25 -11.78 -12.99
N ARG A 133 -12.33 -11.40 -13.89
CA ARG A 133 -12.60 -11.30 -15.34
C ARG A 133 -12.96 -12.62 -16.01
N LYS A 134 -12.68 -13.75 -15.36
CA LYS A 134 -12.94 -15.10 -15.92
C LYS A 134 -14.42 -15.46 -15.86
N ASP A 135 -15.13 -14.95 -14.86
CA ASP A 135 -16.54 -15.27 -14.65
C ASP A 135 -17.42 -14.14 -15.17
N MET A 136 -18.16 -14.45 -16.24
CA MET A 136 -19.13 -13.53 -16.81
C MET A 136 -20.46 -13.65 -16.06
N VAL A 137 -20.84 -12.56 -15.38
CA VAL A 137 -22.03 -12.47 -14.53
C VAL A 137 -23.28 -12.22 -15.38
N LEU A 138 -23.21 -11.27 -16.32
CA LEU A 138 -24.31 -10.98 -17.25
C LEU A 138 -23.90 -11.39 -18.66
N ARG A 139 -24.74 -12.19 -19.33
CA ARG A 139 -24.44 -12.83 -20.61
C ARG A 139 -25.44 -12.41 -21.69
N GLY A 140 -25.34 -11.17 -22.16
CA GLY A 140 -26.15 -10.70 -23.29
C GLY A 140 -27.61 -10.37 -22.92
N ILE A 141 -27.82 -9.79 -21.74
CA ILE A 141 -29.16 -9.48 -21.23
C ILE A 141 -29.78 -8.31 -22.01
N ASN A 142 -31.05 -8.46 -22.37
CA ASN A 142 -31.89 -7.46 -23.01
C ASN A 142 -33.14 -7.20 -22.17
N ILE A 143 -33.23 -6.04 -21.52
CA ILE A 143 -34.35 -5.66 -20.68
C ILE A 143 -34.85 -4.28 -21.11
N LYS A 144 -36.17 -4.10 -21.15
CA LYS A 144 -36.83 -2.82 -21.39
C LYS A 144 -37.68 -2.49 -20.18
N ILE A 145 -37.42 -1.33 -19.58
CA ILE A 145 -38.14 -0.80 -18.42
C ILE A 145 -38.88 0.46 -18.89
N PRO A 146 -40.21 0.41 -19.03
CA PRO A 146 -41.00 1.57 -19.41
C PRO A 146 -41.05 2.61 -18.28
N ALA A 147 -41.20 3.88 -18.67
CA ALA A 147 -41.32 5.00 -17.73
C ALA A 147 -42.51 4.83 -16.78
N GLY A 148 -42.30 5.15 -15.50
CA GLY A 148 -43.33 5.10 -14.46
C GLY A 148 -43.77 3.70 -14.04
N LYS A 149 -42.99 2.66 -14.36
CA LYS A 149 -43.29 1.27 -13.99
C LYS A 149 -42.29 0.65 -13.05
N THR A 150 -42.85 -0.13 -12.14
CA THR A 150 -42.10 -0.98 -11.22
C THR A 150 -41.76 -2.28 -11.92
N VAL A 151 -40.47 -2.58 -11.97
CA VAL A 151 -39.95 -3.84 -12.48
C VAL A 151 -39.34 -4.62 -11.33
N ALA A 152 -39.74 -5.88 -11.19
CA ALA A 152 -39.15 -6.80 -10.23
C ALA A 152 -38.10 -7.66 -10.94
N LEU A 153 -36.87 -7.68 -10.41
CA LEU A 153 -35.80 -8.58 -10.83
C LEU A 153 -35.82 -9.81 -9.92
N VAL A 154 -36.18 -10.97 -10.46
CA VAL A 154 -36.28 -12.23 -9.71
C VAL A 154 -35.37 -13.28 -10.34
N GLY A 155 -34.73 -14.09 -9.50
CA GLY A 155 -33.83 -15.16 -9.93
C GLY A 155 -33.00 -15.75 -8.80
N PRO A 156 -32.28 -16.84 -9.03
CA PRO A 156 -31.46 -17.54 -8.03
C PRO A 156 -30.30 -16.67 -7.49
N SER A 157 -29.73 -17.04 -6.34
CA SER A 157 -28.55 -16.34 -5.82
C SER A 157 -27.40 -16.37 -6.83
N GLY A 158 -26.70 -15.25 -7.00
CA GLY A 158 -25.60 -15.14 -7.97
C GLY A 158 -25.99 -14.81 -9.41
N CYS A 159 -27.28 -14.69 -9.75
CA CYS A 159 -27.72 -14.45 -11.13
C CYS A 159 -27.53 -13.00 -11.66
N GLY A 160 -26.83 -12.13 -10.91
CA GLY A 160 -26.53 -10.77 -11.37
C GLY A 160 -27.64 -9.72 -11.18
N LYS A 161 -28.64 -9.96 -10.32
CA LYS A 161 -29.69 -8.97 -9.97
C LYS A 161 -29.08 -7.67 -9.41
N SER A 162 -28.31 -7.77 -8.33
CA SER A 162 -27.64 -6.62 -7.72
C SER A 162 -26.64 -5.97 -8.67
N THR A 163 -26.00 -6.78 -9.51
CA THR A 163 -25.08 -6.30 -10.55
C THR A 163 -25.80 -5.44 -11.60
N THR A 164 -27.03 -5.81 -11.97
CA THR A 164 -27.86 -5.01 -12.87
C THR A 164 -28.14 -3.62 -12.28
N ILE A 165 -28.43 -3.54 -10.98
CA ILE A 165 -28.66 -2.27 -10.27
C ILE A 165 -27.38 -1.43 -10.27
N GLN A 166 -26.22 -2.03 -9.95
CA GLN A 166 -24.92 -1.35 -9.95
C GLN A 166 -24.53 -0.78 -11.33
N LEU A 167 -25.00 -1.40 -12.41
CA LEU A 167 -24.80 -0.90 -13.78
C LEU A 167 -25.75 0.25 -14.14
N ILE A 168 -26.97 0.29 -13.59
CA ILE A 168 -27.89 1.43 -13.74
C ILE A 168 -27.30 2.66 -13.03
N GLU A 169 -26.79 2.46 -11.81
CA GLU A 169 -26.11 3.51 -11.02
C GLU A 169 -24.72 3.87 -11.58
N ARG A 170 -24.27 3.15 -12.62
CA ARG A 170 -22.99 3.33 -13.29
C ARG A 170 -21.79 3.28 -12.33
N PHE A 171 -21.82 2.37 -11.35
CA PHE A 171 -20.64 2.03 -10.55
C PHE A 171 -19.60 1.24 -11.35
N TYR A 172 -20.05 0.55 -12.39
CA TYR A 172 -19.20 -0.12 -13.36
C TYR A 172 -19.69 0.17 -14.78
N ASP A 173 -18.76 0.21 -15.73
CA ASP A 173 -19.11 0.21 -17.15
C ASP A 173 -19.23 -1.24 -17.65
N PRO A 174 -20.22 -1.55 -18.52
CA PRO A 174 -20.34 -2.86 -19.14
C PRO A 174 -19.14 -3.18 -20.05
N VAL A 175 -18.82 -4.46 -20.22
CA VAL A 175 -17.75 -4.89 -21.13
C VAL A 175 -18.21 -4.78 -22.58
N VAL A 176 -19.45 -5.20 -22.85
CA VAL A 176 -20.11 -5.07 -24.15
C VAL A 176 -21.57 -4.66 -23.91
N GLY A 177 -22.13 -3.90 -24.84
CA GLY A 177 -23.50 -3.38 -24.76
C GLY A 177 -23.57 -2.01 -24.12
N LYS A 178 -24.80 -1.47 -24.02
CA LYS A 178 -25.04 -0.14 -23.46
C LYS A 178 -26.35 -0.12 -22.65
N VAL A 179 -26.35 0.70 -21.60
CA VAL A 179 -27.57 1.10 -20.87
C VAL A 179 -27.95 2.48 -21.40
N VAL A 180 -29.18 2.62 -21.92
CA VAL A 180 -29.67 3.87 -22.49
C VAL A 180 -31.01 4.25 -21.89
N SER A 181 -31.22 5.55 -21.68
CA SER A 181 -32.52 6.13 -21.31
C SER A 181 -33.17 6.78 -22.54
N PRO A 182 -34.08 6.09 -23.26
CA PRO A 182 -34.78 6.69 -24.39
C PRO A 182 -35.80 7.75 -23.94
N ILE A 183 -36.04 8.76 -24.78
CA ILE A 183 -36.99 9.88 -24.56
C ILE A 183 -38.45 9.49 -24.87
N ALA A 184 -38.75 8.20 -25.10
CA ALA A 184 -40.07 7.75 -25.52
C ALA A 184 -40.89 7.16 -24.35
N ALA A 185 -42.10 7.68 -24.18
CA ALA A 185 -43.04 7.38 -23.10
C ALA A 185 -44.00 6.19 -23.40
N CYS A 186 -44.66 5.77 -22.31
CA CYS A 186 -45.91 4.98 -22.18
C CYS A 186 -45.87 3.45 -22.28
N CYS A 187 -46.24 2.78 -21.18
CA CYS A 187 -47.47 1.97 -21.08
C CYS A 187 -47.72 1.48 -19.64
N SER A 188 -48.95 1.08 -19.32
CA SER A 188 -49.51 0.99 -17.95
C SER A 188 -49.50 -0.41 -17.28
N SER A 189 -48.37 -1.07 -16.95
CA SER A 189 -48.39 -2.37 -16.19
C SER A 189 -47.09 -2.70 -15.41
N VAL A 190 -47.19 -3.41 -14.27
CA VAL A 190 -46.05 -4.00 -13.53
C VAL A 190 -45.43 -5.10 -14.38
N PHE A 191 -44.11 -5.07 -14.58
CA PHE A 191 -43.39 -6.05 -15.42
C PHE A 191 -42.43 -6.86 -14.54
N VAL A 192 -42.67 -8.16 -14.40
CA VAL A 192 -41.71 -9.06 -13.74
C VAL A 192 -40.71 -9.52 -14.79
N VAL A 193 -39.43 -9.22 -14.59
CA VAL A 193 -38.36 -9.68 -15.48
C VAL A 193 -37.65 -10.82 -14.78
N ASN A 194 -37.78 -12.02 -15.34
CA ASN A 194 -36.99 -13.16 -14.89
C ASN A 194 -35.57 -12.98 -15.42
N THR A 195 -34.61 -12.79 -14.52
CA THR A 195 -33.18 -12.81 -14.87
C THR A 195 -32.77 -14.26 -15.10
N THR A 196 -32.97 -14.77 -16.32
CA THR A 196 -32.37 -16.02 -16.75
C THR A 196 -30.89 -15.78 -17.00
N CYS A 197 -30.03 -16.38 -16.17
CA CYS A 197 -28.60 -16.49 -16.42
C CYS A 197 -28.29 -17.43 -17.57
#